data_AF-A0A953PJS6-F1
#
_entry.id   AF-A0A953PJS6-F1
#
_cell.length_a   1.000
_cell.length_b   1.000
_cell.length_c   1.000
_cell.angle_alpha   90.00
_cell.angle_beta   90.00
_cell.angle_gamma   90.00
#
_symmetry.space_group_name_H-M   'P 1'
#
loop_
_entity.id
_entity.type
_entity.pdbx_description
1 polymer ?
#
loop_
_entity_poly.entity_id
_entity_poly.type
_entity_poly.pdbx_seq_one_letter_code
_entity_poly.pdbx_strand_id
1 'polypeptide(L)'
;MRMWLQTIGWLACAVYSTIPAFWFMIHPFAERWRSQRRSPYRVLLPLWIAMWIGMALVTQPWHRITVYQTLWSWAPAIPLFAVGIFLYSRSGKNFTAQQLGGLPEVHGAHRDQRLVTDGIRSRVRHPVYLAHLCEMFAWSLGTGLAACWGLTAFAIVTGTVMIQMEDAELEQRFGEEYRAYRGRTPALLLTLRSAKPQARPRLSADGACIQYEIEGQPRWRIAIRDLVCIAEYTTAAGPRADDYFLVFATKSGLYYEAAVYCDGRDAAIDVLSEALGRTLKLGLIKSAEFASRVLWPPSLEGHPLFMRGKEKVINPEVRQLTAPRQL
;
A
#
# COMPACT_ATOMS: atom_id res chain seq x y z
N MET A 1 22.99 25.52 19.49
CA MET A 1 21.69 25.03 18.97
C MET A 1 21.53 25.23 17.46
N ARG A 2 21.77 26.43 16.90
CA ARG A 2 21.48 26.72 15.47
C ARG A 2 22.37 26.01 14.45
N MET A 3 23.68 25.91 14.71
CA MET A 3 24.61 25.15 13.86
C MET A 3 24.23 23.66 13.79
N TRP A 4 23.71 23.12 14.89
CA TRP A 4 23.18 21.75 14.93
C TRP A 4 21.94 21.60 14.04
N LEU A 5 21.00 22.54 14.08
CA LEU A 5 19.80 22.52 13.21
C LEU A 5 20.16 22.59 11.72
N GLN A 6 21.13 23.43 11.35
CA GLN A 6 21.61 23.52 9.97
C GLN A 6 22.27 22.21 9.51
N THR A 7 23.09 21.61 10.37
CA THR A 7 23.73 20.31 10.08
C THR A 7 22.70 19.20 9.95
N ILE A 8 21.72 19.15 10.84
CA ILE A 8 20.62 18.17 10.81
C ILE A 8 19.80 18.35 9.53
N GLY A 9 19.40 19.58 9.20
CA GLY A 9 18.62 19.85 7.99
C GLY A 9 19.36 19.49 6.71
N TRP A 10 20.66 19.78 6.64
CA TRP A 10 21.49 19.38 5.52
C TRP A 10 21.59 17.85 5.39
N LEU A 11 21.88 17.14 6.48
CA LEU A 11 21.93 15.67 6.47
C LEU A 11 20.58 15.05 6.10
N ALA A 12 19.48 15.60 6.61
CA ALA A 12 18.13 15.15 6.28
C ALA A 12 17.84 15.32 4.78
N CYS A 13 18.13 16.49 4.22
CA CYS A 13 17.98 16.74 2.78
C CYS A 13 18.91 15.86 1.94
N ALA A 14 20.14 15.60 2.40
CA ALA A 14 21.08 14.73 1.69
C ALA A 14 20.51 13.30 1.59
N VAL A 15 20.01 12.75 2.70
CA VAL A 15 19.35 11.43 2.70
C VAL A 15 18.10 11.43 1.81
N TYR A 16 17.16 12.36 2.04
CA TYR A 16 15.89 12.38 1.33
C TYR A 16 16.05 12.56 -0.18
N SER A 17 17.02 13.38 -0.62
CA SER A 17 17.28 13.62 -2.04
C SER A 17 17.68 12.37 -2.83
N THR A 18 18.23 11.36 -2.16
CA THR A 18 18.68 10.13 -2.81
C THR A 18 17.58 9.11 -3.00
N ILE A 19 16.38 9.31 -2.43
CA ILE A 19 15.28 8.36 -2.50
C ILE A 19 14.84 8.09 -3.94
N PRO A 20 14.59 9.11 -4.80
CA PRO A 20 14.23 8.84 -6.18
C PRO A 20 15.32 8.10 -6.95
N ALA A 21 16.59 8.42 -6.65
CA ALA A 21 17.72 7.76 -7.28
C ALA A 21 17.88 6.29 -6.83
N PHE A 22 17.54 5.97 -5.58
CA PHE A 22 17.46 4.59 -5.10
C PHE A 22 16.40 3.80 -5.89
N TRP A 23 15.25 4.41 -6.17
CA TRP A 23 14.18 3.79 -6.95
C TRP A 23 14.55 3.51 -8.41
N PHE A 24 15.45 4.28 -9.02
CA PHE A 24 16.01 3.95 -10.34
C PHE A 24 16.80 2.64 -10.36
N MET A 25 17.24 2.13 -9.21
CA MET A 25 17.89 0.83 -9.13
C MET A 25 16.87 -0.32 -9.07
N ILE A 26 15.60 -0.01 -8.81
CA ILE A 26 14.52 -0.97 -8.63
C ILE A 26 13.67 -1.06 -9.89
N HIS A 27 13.03 0.02 -10.33
CA HIS A 27 12.02 -0.03 -11.40
C HIS A 27 12.52 -0.62 -12.74
N PRO A 28 13.67 -0.21 -13.33
CA PRO A 28 14.12 -0.78 -14.59
C PRO A 28 14.50 -2.27 -14.50
N PHE A 29 14.75 -2.77 -13.28
CA PHE A 29 15.20 -4.14 -13.04
C PHE A 29 14.19 -4.93 -12.20
N ALA A 30 12.95 -4.47 -12.10
CA ALA A 30 11.95 -5.03 -11.20
C ALA A 30 11.72 -6.54 -11.48
N GLU A 31 11.62 -6.94 -12.74
CA GLU A 31 11.50 -8.35 -13.15
C GLU A 31 12.72 -9.19 -12.74
N ARG A 32 13.93 -8.63 -12.91
CA ARG A 32 15.18 -9.29 -12.54
C ARG A 32 15.28 -9.48 -11.04
N TRP A 33 14.88 -8.49 -10.24
CA TRP A 33 14.85 -8.60 -8.79
C TRP A 33 13.82 -9.62 -8.31
N ARG A 34 12.63 -9.66 -8.94
CA ARG A 34 11.59 -10.67 -8.68
C ARG A 34 12.03 -12.09 -8.99
N SER A 35 12.89 -12.29 -10.00
CA SER A 35 13.40 -13.61 -10.39
C SER A 35 14.44 -14.21 -9.43
N GLN A 36 15.01 -13.41 -8.52
CA GLN A 36 16.07 -13.87 -7.61
C GLN A 36 15.51 -14.44 -6.31
N ARG A 37 16.01 -15.63 -5.89
CA ARG A 37 15.67 -16.26 -4.60
C ARG A 37 16.26 -15.53 -3.37
N ARG A 38 17.25 -14.67 -3.54
CA ARG A 38 17.92 -13.95 -2.43
C ARG A 38 17.36 -12.53 -2.32
N SER A 39 17.22 -12.04 -1.09
CA SER A 39 16.73 -10.67 -0.83
C SER A 39 17.65 -9.62 -1.48
N PRO A 40 17.12 -8.77 -2.37
CA PRO A 40 17.92 -7.78 -3.10
C PRO A 40 18.43 -6.63 -2.23
N TYR A 41 17.85 -6.46 -1.05
CA TYR A 41 18.25 -5.46 -0.06
C TYR A 41 19.69 -5.63 0.45
N ARG A 42 20.30 -6.82 0.33
CA ARG A 42 21.71 -7.02 0.65
C ARG A 42 22.65 -6.20 -0.24
N VAL A 43 22.21 -5.88 -1.46
CA VAL A 43 22.96 -5.06 -2.42
C VAL A 43 22.42 -3.64 -2.45
N LEU A 44 21.10 -3.48 -2.43
CA LEU A 44 20.46 -2.16 -2.52
C LEU A 44 20.76 -1.28 -1.30
N LEU A 45 20.75 -1.81 -0.06
CA LEU A 45 20.97 -0.99 1.13
C LEU A 45 22.41 -0.43 1.24
N PRO A 46 23.48 -1.23 1.05
CA PRO A 46 24.84 -0.68 1.05
C PRO A 46 25.05 0.36 -0.05
N LEU A 47 24.48 0.14 -1.24
CA LEU A 47 24.55 1.12 -2.33
C LEU A 47 23.81 2.41 -1.98
N TRP A 48 22.65 2.32 -1.33
CA TRP A 48 21.91 3.51 -0.89
C TRP A 48 22.69 4.29 0.18
N ILE A 49 23.33 3.61 1.14
CA ILE A 49 24.22 4.23 2.12
C ILE A 49 25.40 4.92 1.41
N ALA A 50 25.98 4.28 0.40
CA ALA A 50 27.05 4.88 -0.41
C ALA A 50 26.57 6.14 -1.13
N MET A 51 25.31 6.17 -1.62
CA MET A 51 24.71 7.37 -2.21
C MET A 51 24.52 8.48 -1.18
N TRP A 52 24.11 8.17 0.06
CA TRP A 52 24.01 9.17 1.13
C TRP A 52 25.36 9.80 1.42
N ILE A 53 26.40 8.98 1.54
CA ILE A 53 27.78 9.44 1.78
C ILE A 53 28.25 10.28 0.60
N GLY A 54 28.05 9.81 -0.64
CA GLY A 54 28.42 10.54 -1.84
C GLY A 54 27.73 11.91 -1.93
N MET A 55 26.41 11.95 -1.67
CA MET A 55 25.65 13.20 -1.69
C MET A 55 26.09 14.17 -0.58
N ALA A 56 26.37 13.66 0.62
CA ALA A 56 26.93 14.46 1.69
C ALA A 56 28.32 15.00 1.32
N LEU A 57 29.24 14.17 0.80
CA LEU A 57 30.57 14.62 0.39
C LEU A 57 30.51 15.69 -0.71
N VAL A 58 29.66 15.49 -1.71
CA VAL A 58 29.46 16.46 -2.79
C VAL A 58 28.93 17.78 -2.25
N THR A 59 27.96 17.75 -1.34
CA THR A 59 27.34 19.00 -0.84
C THR A 59 28.04 19.62 0.37
N GLN A 60 29.05 18.94 0.93
CA GLN A 60 29.82 19.38 2.09
C GLN A 60 30.46 20.77 1.91
N PRO A 61 31.03 21.15 0.75
CA PRO A 61 31.63 22.49 0.62
C PRO A 61 30.62 23.62 0.78
N TRP A 62 29.34 23.35 0.47
CA TRP A 62 28.27 24.35 0.44
C TRP A 62 27.29 24.26 1.62
N HIS A 63 27.46 23.30 2.54
CA HIS A 63 26.49 23.05 3.63
C HIS A 63 26.36 24.17 4.67
N ARG A 64 27.26 25.17 4.63
CA ARG A 64 27.23 26.34 5.53
C ARG A 64 26.79 27.63 4.83
N ILE A 65 26.61 27.59 3.51
CA ILE A 65 26.20 28.77 2.75
C ILE A 65 24.71 28.97 2.92
N THR A 66 24.34 30.11 3.49
CA THR A 66 22.94 30.50 3.71
C THR A 66 22.53 31.60 2.74
N VAL A 67 21.40 31.41 2.08
CA VAL A 67 20.75 32.42 1.24
C VAL A 67 20.15 33.53 2.11
N TYR A 68 19.60 33.16 3.25
CA TYR A 68 19.07 34.07 4.27
C TYR A 68 19.19 33.44 5.65
N GLN A 69 19.11 34.27 6.70
CA GLN A 69 19.23 33.82 8.09
C GLN A 69 18.22 34.55 8.98
N THR A 70 16.97 34.08 8.99
CA THR A 70 15.90 34.73 9.75
C THR A 70 15.04 33.70 10.46
N LEU A 71 14.74 33.90 11.75
CA LEU A 71 13.87 33.00 12.54
C LEU A 71 12.46 32.89 11.95
N TRP A 72 11.96 33.96 11.35
CA TRP A 72 10.66 34.00 10.66
C TRP A 72 10.52 32.97 9.53
N SER A 73 11.63 32.47 8.97
CA SER A 73 11.60 31.40 7.98
C SER A 73 11.08 30.07 8.51
N TRP A 74 11.11 29.86 9.84
CA TRP A 74 10.51 28.68 10.47
C TRP A 74 8.99 28.77 10.58
N ALA A 75 8.40 29.97 10.55
CA ALA A 75 6.96 30.15 10.61
C ALA A 75 6.22 29.42 9.47
N PRO A 76 6.65 29.50 8.18
CA PRO A 76 6.09 28.66 7.12
C PRO A 76 6.64 27.22 7.10
N ALA A 77 7.85 26.97 7.64
CA ALA A 77 8.43 25.62 7.66
C ALA A 77 7.69 24.65 8.60
N ILE A 78 7.25 25.13 9.78
CA ILE A 78 6.55 24.29 10.77
C ILE A 78 5.23 23.71 10.21
N PRO A 79 4.33 24.50 9.58
CA PRO A 79 3.16 23.96 8.89
C PRO A 79 3.51 22.95 7.80
N LEU A 80 4.59 23.17 7.04
CA LEU A 80 5.02 22.23 6.01
C LEU A 80 5.46 20.89 6.60
N PHE A 81 6.20 20.89 7.72
CA PHE A 81 6.50 19.68 8.49
C PHE A 81 5.23 18.98 8.97
N ALA A 82 4.26 19.74 9.51
CA ALA A 82 3.00 19.17 9.95
C ALA A 82 2.23 18.49 8.81
N VAL A 83 2.23 19.09 7.61
CA VAL A 83 1.64 18.51 6.40
C VAL A 83 2.40 17.26 5.97
N GLY A 84 3.73 17.29 5.93
CA GLY A 84 4.57 16.12 5.60
C GLY A 84 4.31 14.94 6.52
N ILE A 85 4.39 15.16 7.84
CA ILE A 85 4.07 14.16 8.87
C ILE A 85 2.63 13.64 8.73
N PHE A 86 1.66 14.53 8.47
CA PHE A 86 0.27 14.13 8.24
C PHE A 86 0.14 13.20 7.02
N LEU A 87 0.80 13.54 5.92
CA LEU A 87 0.80 12.72 4.70
C LEU A 87 1.45 11.36 4.93
N TYR A 88 2.57 11.29 5.65
CA TYR A 88 3.18 10.01 6.06
C TYR A 88 2.22 9.19 6.93
N SER A 89 1.64 9.79 7.96
CA SER A 89 0.70 9.10 8.85
C SER A 89 -0.51 8.55 8.09
N ARG A 90 -1.00 9.27 7.08
CA ARG A 90 -2.10 8.80 6.23
C ARG A 90 -1.68 7.79 5.18
N SER A 91 -0.44 7.84 4.72
CA SER A 91 0.12 6.89 3.73
C SER A 91 0.51 5.56 4.36
N GLY A 92 1.00 5.57 5.60
CA GLY A 92 1.44 4.37 6.34
C GLY A 92 0.32 3.59 7.01
N LYS A 93 -0.90 4.12 7.12
CA LYS A 93 -2.04 3.39 7.71
C LYS A 93 -2.44 2.13 6.95
N ASN A 94 -2.05 2.02 5.69
CA ASN A 94 -2.30 0.85 4.85
C ASN A 94 -1.00 0.10 4.47
N PHE A 95 0.15 0.49 5.03
CA PHE A 95 1.46 -0.02 4.61
C PHE A 95 2.41 -0.20 5.81
N THR A 96 2.94 -1.42 6.01
CA THR A 96 4.05 -1.66 6.94
C THR A 96 5.30 -0.90 6.48
N ALA A 97 6.22 -0.54 7.39
CA ALA A 97 7.48 0.16 7.05
C ALA A 97 8.28 -0.55 5.94
N GLN A 98 8.11 -1.86 5.85
CA GLN A 98 8.60 -2.72 4.78
C GLN A 98 7.99 -2.37 3.41
N GLN A 99 6.68 -2.14 3.37
CA GLN A 99 5.96 -1.82 2.14
C GLN A 99 6.21 -0.38 1.64
N LEU A 100 6.51 0.55 2.54
CA LEU A 100 7.00 1.90 2.18
C LEU A 100 8.43 1.90 1.62
N GLY A 101 9.22 0.87 1.92
CA GLY A 101 10.59 0.67 1.40
C GLY A 101 10.67 -0.20 0.13
N GLY A 102 9.56 -0.42 -0.57
CA GLY A 102 9.53 -1.15 -1.84
C GLY A 102 9.46 -2.69 -1.74
N LEU A 103 9.28 -3.28 -0.54
CA LEU A 103 9.11 -4.74 -0.42
C LEU A 103 7.92 -5.35 -1.20
N PRO A 104 6.79 -4.66 -1.51
CA PRO A 104 5.70 -5.24 -2.27
C PRO A 104 6.04 -5.31 -3.77
N GLU A 105 7.00 -4.51 -4.24
CA GLU A 105 7.38 -4.51 -5.64
C GLU A 105 8.28 -5.67 -6.01
N VAL A 106 8.92 -6.31 -5.01
CA VAL A 106 9.98 -7.30 -5.23
C VAL A 106 9.57 -8.72 -4.83
N HIS A 107 8.57 -8.90 -3.95
CA HIS A 107 8.04 -10.22 -3.64
C HIS A 107 6.80 -10.53 -4.49
N GLY A 108 7.01 -11.19 -5.64
CA GLY A 108 5.97 -11.70 -6.55
C GLY A 108 5.07 -12.81 -5.98
N ALA A 109 4.94 -12.93 -4.66
CA ALA A 109 4.10 -13.93 -4.02
C ALA A 109 2.73 -13.32 -3.66
N HIS A 110 1.83 -13.29 -4.65
CA HIS A 110 0.37 -13.31 -4.47
C HIS A 110 -0.26 -12.35 -3.44
N ARG A 111 0.20 -11.10 -3.33
CA ARG A 111 -0.55 -10.09 -2.56
C ARG A 111 -0.67 -8.77 -3.29
N ASP A 112 -1.95 -8.45 -3.52
CA ASP A 112 -2.52 -7.25 -4.10
C ASP A 112 -2.45 -7.14 -5.63
N GLN A 113 -3.28 -7.96 -6.29
CA GLN A 113 -3.82 -7.68 -7.64
C GLN A 113 -4.78 -6.46 -7.66
N ARG A 114 -4.90 -5.71 -6.55
CA ARG A 114 -5.83 -4.58 -6.39
C ARG A 114 -5.08 -3.26 -6.41
N LEU A 115 -5.50 -2.35 -7.29
CA LEU A 115 -5.04 -0.96 -7.26
C LEU A 115 -5.61 -0.26 -6.02
N VAL A 116 -4.74 0.23 -5.13
CA VAL A 116 -5.16 0.94 -3.91
C VAL A 116 -5.37 2.42 -4.23
N THR A 117 -6.62 2.83 -4.44
CA THR A 117 -7.01 4.22 -4.74
C THR A 117 -7.67 4.93 -3.56
N ASP A 118 -7.66 4.32 -2.37
CA ASP A 118 -8.45 4.76 -1.23
C ASP A 118 -7.71 5.76 -0.30
N GLY A 119 -8.49 6.46 0.54
CA GLY A 119 -7.96 7.33 1.58
C GLY A 119 -7.16 8.52 1.04
N ILE A 120 -5.87 8.61 1.37
CA ILE A 120 -5.02 9.69 0.87
C ILE A 120 -4.69 9.53 -0.62
N ARG A 121 -4.65 8.28 -1.11
CA ARG A 121 -4.38 7.97 -2.52
C ARG A 121 -5.51 8.39 -3.45
N SER A 122 -6.72 8.64 -2.93
CA SER A 122 -7.80 9.22 -3.76
C SER A 122 -7.55 10.70 -4.09
N ARG A 123 -6.76 11.41 -3.26
CA ARG A 123 -6.53 12.85 -3.35
C ARG A 123 -5.23 13.23 -4.05
N VAL A 124 -4.22 12.36 -3.93
CA VAL A 124 -2.89 12.50 -4.56
C VAL A 124 -2.33 11.10 -4.81
N ARG A 125 -1.76 10.85 -6.00
CA ARG A 125 -1.28 9.50 -6.37
C ARG A 125 -0.05 9.08 -5.59
N HIS A 126 0.83 10.04 -5.34
CA HIS A 126 2.12 9.82 -4.69
C HIS A 126 2.24 10.57 -3.36
N PRO A 127 1.42 10.23 -2.35
CA PRO A 127 1.34 10.97 -1.08
C PRO A 127 2.65 10.89 -0.29
N VAL A 128 3.39 9.79 -0.41
CA VAL A 128 4.70 9.61 0.22
C VAL A 128 5.71 10.56 -0.41
N TYR A 129 5.77 10.68 -1.74
CA TYR A 129 6.72 11.59 -2.39
C TYR A 129 6.37 13.06 -2.13
N LEU A 130 5.08 13.39 -2.08
CA LEU A 130 4.65 14.71 -1.65
C LEU A 130 5.08 15.00 -0.20
N ALA A 131 4.95 14.03 0.71
CA ALA A 131 5.43 14.18 2.09
C ALA A 131 6.94 14.45 2.13
N HIS A 132 7.74 13.65 1.43
CA HIS A 132 9.19 13.86 1.30
C HIS A 132 9.52 15.26 0.79
N LEU A 133 8.82 15.72 -0.23
CA LEU A 133 9.01 17.05 -0.79
C LEU A 133 8.68 18.15 0.22
N CYS A 134 7.57 18.02 0.96
CA CYS A 134 7.20 18.95 2.03
C CYS A 134 8.28 19.04 3.12
N GLU A 135 8.84 17.91 3.56
CA GLU A 135 9.92 17.87 4.56
C GLU A 135 11.19 18.56 4.05
N MET A 136 11.60 18.28 2.80
CA MET A 136 12.78 18.91 2.20
C MET A 136 12.60 20.41 2.00
N PHE A 137 11.41 20.84 1.56
CA PHE A 137 11.07 22.27 1.48
C PHE A 137 11.07 22.93 2.85
N ALA A 138 10.55 22.26 3.88
CA ALA A 138 10.53 22.80 5.24
C ALA A 138 11.95 22.98 5.80
N TRP A 139 12.85 22.00 5.60
CA TRP A 139 14.26 22.13 5.97
C TRP A 139 14.96 23.23 5.18
N SER A 140 14.73 23.31 3.87
CA SER A 140 15.31 24.36 3.02
C SER A 140 14.83 25.76 3.43
N LEU A 141 13.54 25.88 3.72
CA LEU A 141 12.93 27.12 4.20
C LEU A 141 13.48 27.54 5.56
N GLY A 142 13.39 26.67 6.58
CA GLY A 142 13.78 27.00 7.95
C GLY A 142 15.29 27.23 8.13
N THR A 143 16.12 26.48 7.40
CA THR A 143 17.58 26.63 7.53
C THR A 143 18.15 27.71 6.61
N GLY A 144 17.47 28.02 5.49
CA GLY A 144 17.95 28.96 4.48
C GLY A 144 19.21 28.49 3.74
N LEU A 145 19.58 27.21 3.86
CA LEU A 145 20.82 26.67 3.30
C LEU A 145 20.73 26.48 1.78
N ALA A 146 21.73 26.99 1.05
CA ALA A 146 21.84 26.81 -0.38
C ALA A 146 21.94 25.32 -0.77
N ALA A 147 22.67 24.52 0.03
CA ALA A 147 22.77 23.08 -0.17
C ALA A 147 21.40 22.38 -0.08
N CYS A 148 20.56 22.75 0.89
CA CYS A 148 19.21 22.18 1.04
C CYS A 148 18.32 22.51 -0.17
N TRP A 149 18.37 23.75 -0.65
CA TRP A 149 17.67 24.15 -1.88
C TRP A 149 18.14 23.38 -3.10
N GLY A 150 19.46 23.23 -3.29
CA GLY A 150 20.03 22.43 -4.38
C GLY A 150 19.61 20.96 -4.32
N LEU A 151 19.65 20.36 -3.13
CA LEU A 151 19.20 18.98 -2.90
C LEU A 151 17.71 18.80 -3.16
N THR A 152 16.89 19.78 -2.78
CA THR A 152 15.44 19.78 -3.05
C THR A 152 15.17 19.88 -4.55
N ALA A 153 15.86 20.77 -5.26
CA ALA A 153 15.75 20.88 -6.71
C ALA A 153 16.17 19.58 -7.42
N PHE A 154 17.27 18.97 -6.99
CA PHE A 154 17.70 17.66 -7.48
C PHE A 154 16.61 16.60 -7.26
N ALA A 155 16.06 16.52 -6.04
CA ALA A 155 15.00 15.57 -5.70
C ALA A 155 13.75 15.74 -6.57
N ILE A 156 13.36 16.98 -6.90
CA ILE A 156 12.22 17.27 -7.80
C ILE A 156 12.48 16.72 -9.20
N VAL A 157 13.67 16.95 -9.76
CA VAL A 157 14.04 16.49 -11.10
C VAL A 157 14.04 14.96 -11.15
N THR A 158 14.78 14.32 -10.23
CA THR A 158 14.85 12.85 -10.18
C THR A 158 13.50 12.22 -9.81
N GLY A 159 12.74 12.87 -8.93
CA GLY A 159 11.42 12.42 -8.49
C GLY A 159 10.39 12.43 -9.61
N THR A 160 10.47 13.41 -10.52
CA THR A 160 9.57 13.49 -11.68
C THR A 160 9.79 12.31 -12.63
N VAL A 161 11.04 11.98 -12.93
CA VAL A 161 11.37 10.82 -13.78
C VAL A 161 10.95 9.51 -13.09
N MET A 162 11.22 9.37 -11.80
CA MET A 162 10.81 8.20 -11.02
C MET A 162 9.28 8.03 -11.01
N ILE A 163 8.51 9.10 -10.79
CA ILE A 163 7.03 9.07 -10.87
C ILE A 163 6.55 8.60 -12.23
N GLN A 164 7.20 9.04 -13.32
CA GLN A 164 6.83 8.59 -14.67
C GLN A 164 7.09 7.10 -14.87
N MET A 165 8.20 6.58 -14.34
CA MET A 165 8.53 5.15 -14.41
C MET A 165 7.56 4.31 -13.59
N GLU A 166 7.25 4.73 -12.37
CA GLU A 166 6.28 4.05 -11.52
C GLU A 166 4.87 4.09 -12.13
N ASP A 167 4.44 5.24 -12.66
CA ASP A 167 3.17 5.38 -13.35
C ASP A 167 3.09 4.45 -14.57
N ALA A 168 4.17 4.31 -15.35
CA ALA A 168 4.23 3.42 -16.49
C ALA A 168 4.19 1.94 -16.08
N GLU A 169 4.89 1.56 -15.00
CA GLU A 169 4.82 0.21 -14.45
C GLU A 169 3.40 -0.12 -13.95
N LEU A 170 2.75 0.80 -13.24
CA LEU A 170 1.38 0.63 -12.76
C LEU A 170 0.38 0.55 -13.92
N GLU A 171 0.58 1.34 -14.96
CA GLU A 171 -0.25 1.27 -16.17
C GLU A 171 -0.09 -0.06 -16.90
N GLN A 172 1.13 -0.60 -17.00
CA GLN A 172 1.39 -1.93 -17.55
C GLN A 172 0.72 -3.04 -16.72
N ARG A 173 0.69 -2.89 -15.39
CA ARG A 173 0.13 -3.90 -14.46
C ARG A 173 -1.39 -3.87 -14.35
N PHE A 174 -2.00 -2.69 -14.33
CA PHE A 174 -3.43 -2.50 -14.03
C PHE A 174 -4.26 -1.94 -15.20
N GLY A 175 -3.62 -1.55 -16.30
CA GLY A 175 -4.29 -1.17 -17.55
C GLY A 175 -5.26 0.01 -17.40
N GLU A 176 -6.50 -0.18 -17.87
CA GLU A 176 -7.56 0.84 -17.87
C GLU A 176 -7.94 1.32 -16.46
N GLU A 177 -7.86 0.45 -15.45
CA GLU A 177 -8.16 0.82 -14.06
C GLU A 177 -7.21 1.92 -13.56
N TYR A 178 -5.93 1.82 -13.93
CA TYR A 178 -4.94 2.83 -13.59
C TYR A 178 -5.07 4.10 -14.43
N ARG A 179 -5.37 3.99 -15.74
CA ARG A 179 -5.63 5.16 -16.59
C ARG A 179 -6.80 6.00 -16.07
N ALA A 180 -7.88 5.33 -15.68
CA ALA A 180 -9.05 5.98 -15.09
C ALA A 180 -8.71 6.67 -13.75
N TYR A 181 -7.84 6.06 -12.94
CA TYR A 181 -7.35 6.65 -11.69
C TYR A 181 -6.43 7.86 -11.95
N ARG A 182 -5.46 7.74 -12.86
CA ARG A 182 -4.53 8.81 -13.28
C ARG A 182 -5.26 10.04 -13.82
N GLY A 183 -6.35 9.85 -14.57
CA GLY A 183 -7.16 10.96 -15.07
C GLY A 183 -7.93 11.73 -13.98
N ARG A 184 -8.19 11.10 -12.83
CA ARG A 184 -8.98 11.69 -11.74
C ARG A 184 -8.13 12.27 -10.61
N THR A 185 -6.92 11.74 -10.40
CA THR A 185 -6.08 12.06 -9.25
C THR A 185 -4.71 12.59 -9.71
N PRO A 186 -4.31 13.81 -9.31
CA PRO A 186 -3.01 14.36 -9.70
C PRO A 186 -1.84 13.65 -9.00
N ALA A 187 -0.65 13.79 -9.57
CA ALA A 187 0.56 13.12 -9.07
C ALA A 187 0.98 13.61 -7.67
N LEU A 188 1.14 14.93 -7.48
CA LEU A 188 1.72 15.54 -6.28
C LEU A 188 0.90 16.70 -5.70
N LEU A 189 -0.22 17.09 -6.29
CA LEU A 189 -1.05 18.18 -5.76
C LEU A 189 -2.16 17.61 -4.87
N LEU A 190 -2.31 18.14 -3.66
CA LEU A 190 -3.38 17.71 -2.78
C LEU A 190 -4.71 18.30 -3.25
N THR A 191 -5.58 17.47 -3.81
CA THR A 191 -6.93 17.93 -4.16
C THR A 191 -7.85 17.93 -2.94
N LEU A 192 -8.63 19.01 -2.80
CA LEU A 192 -9.71 19.11 -1.82
C LEU A 192 -11.01 18.46 -2.32
N ARG A 193 -10.99 17.84 -3.52
CA ARG A 193 -12.15 17.08 -4.00
C ARG A 193 -12.48 16.02 -2.96
N SER A 194 -13.71 16.08 -2.44
CA SER A 194 -14.25 15.02 -1.61
C SER A 194 -13.97 13.70 -2.31
N ALA A 195 -13.36 12.76 -1.58
CA ALA A 195 -13.32 11.39 -2.03
C ALA A 195 -14.76 11.04 -2.42
N LYS A 196 -14.99 10.66 -3.69
CA LYS A 196 -16.31 10.20 -4.12
C LYS A 196 -16.73 9.15 -3.07
N PRO A 197 -17.92 9.22 -2.47
CA PRO A 197 -18.36 8.17 -1.56
C PRO A 197 -18.15 6.86 -2.29
N GLN A 198 -17.34 5.98 -1.72
CA GLN A 198 -17.02 4.70 -2.33
C GLN A 198 -18.35 4.03 -2.64
N ALA A 199 -18.59 3.73 -3.93
CA ALA A 199 -19.74 2.91 -4.28
C ALA A 199 -19.56 1.62 -3.48
N ARG A 200 -20.52 1.32 -2.60
CA ARG A 200 -20.39 0.15 -1.75
C ARG A 200 -20.26 -1.06 -2.68
N PRO A 201 -19.20 -1.87 -2.50
CA PRO A 201 -19.13 -3.12 -3.24
C PRO A 201 -20.41 -3.92 -3.00
N ARG A 202 -20.80 -4.74 -3.96
CA ARG A 202 -21.99 -5.59 -3.85
C ARG A 202 -21.61 -7.05 -3.95
N LEU A 203 -22.07 -7.85 -3.00
CA LEU A 203 -21.98 -9.31 -3.05
C LEU A 203 -23.36 -9.85 -3.43
N SER A 204 -23.41 -10.75 -4.41
CA SER A 204 -24.63 -11.39 -4.87
C SER A 204 -24.39 -12.88 -5.09
N ALA A 205 -25.41 -13.70 -4.87
CA ALA A 205 -25.36 -15.13 -5.16
C ALA A 205 -26.71 -15.59 -5.75
N ASP A 206 -26.67 -16.49 -6.73
CA ASP A 206 -27.84 -16.99 -7.47
C ASP A 206 -28.01 -18.52 -7.34
N GLY A 207 -27.45 -19.12 -6.28
CA GLY A 207 -27.50 -20.57 -6.01
C GLY A 207 -26.54 -21.41 -6.86
N ALA A 208 -26.16 -20.93 -8.05
CA ALA A 208 -25.14 -21.54 -8.88
C ALA A 208 -23.77 -20.86 -8.73
N CYS A 209 -23.77 -19.54 -8.63
CA CYS A 209 -22.59 -18.70 -8.54
C CYS A 209 -22.68 -17.69 -7.40
N ILE A 210 -21.52 -17.28 -6.92
CA ILE A 210 -21.34 -16.08 -6.11
C ILE A 210 -20.49 -15.08 -6.88
N GLN A 211 -20.87 -13.81 -6.80
CA GLN A 211 -20.27 -12.72 -7.56
C GLN A 211 -20.06 -11.50 -6.66
N TYR A 212 -18.93 -10.84 -6.88
CA TYR A 212 -18.58 -9.61 -6.20
C TYR A 212 -18.36 -8.49 -7.21
N GLU A 213 -19.04 -7.37 -7.01
CA GLU A 213 -19.05 -6.24 -7.92
C GLU A 213 -18.57 -4.97 -7.22
N ILE A 214 -17.88 -4.12 -7.98
CA ILE A 214 -17.48 -2.78 -7.54
C ILE A 214 -17.87 -1.82 -8.65
N GLU A 215 -18.62 -0.75 -8.32
CA GLU A 215 -19.10 0.23 -9.30
C GLU A 215 -19.88 -0.41 -10.49
N GLY A 216 -20.60 -1.51 -10.23
CA GLY A 216 -21.37 -2.24 -11.25
C GLY A 216 -20.56 -3.11 -12.19
N GLN A 217 -19.25 -3.28 -11.95
CA GLN A 217 -18.37 -4.16 -12.72
C GLN A 217 -18.04 -5.44 -11.91
N PRO A 218 -18.17 -6.64 -12.49
CA PRO A 218 -17.83 -7.89 -11.82
C PRO A 218 -16.32 -7.99 -11.58
N ARG A 219 -15.91 -8.09 -10.31
CA ARG A 219 -14.51 -8.31 -9.91
C ARG A 219 -14.13 -9.78 -9.99
N TRP A 220 -15.02 -10.64 -9.53
CA TRP A 220 -14.88 -12.08 -9.67
C TRP A 220 -16.26 -12.72 -9.61
N ARG A 221 -16.34 -13.91 -10.22
CA ARG A 221 -17.51 -14.78 -10.18
C ARG A 221 -17.01 -16.20 -9.99
N ILE A 222 -17.56 -16.90 -9.01
CA ILE A 222 -17.14 -18.25 -8.63
C ILE A 222 -18.38 -19.14 -8.67
N ALA A 223 -18.27 -20.32 -9.28
CA ALA A 223 -19.33 -21.31 -9.16
C ALA A 223 -19.31 -21.90 -7.74
N ILE A 224 -20.47 -21.98 -7.08
CA ILE A 224 -20.57 -22.47 -5.70
C ILE A 224 -20.03 -23.90 -5.57
N ARG A 225 -20.19 -24.72 -6.61
CA ARG A 225 -19.62 -26.08 -6.69
C ARG A 225 -18.09 -26.15 -6.63
N ASP A 226 -17.41 -25.05 -6.91
CA ASP A 226 -15.94 -24.96 -6.91
C ASP A 226 -15.40 -24.47 -5.57
N LEU A 227 -16.28 -24.03 -4.66
CA LEU A 227 -15.89 -23.63 -3.31
C LEU A 227 -15.50 -24.85 -2.47
N VAL A 228 -14.38 -24.73 -1.76
CA VAL A 228 -13.87 -25.75 -0.82
C VAL A 228 -13.69 -25.21 0.60
N CYS A 229 -13.63 -23.89 0.76
CA CYS A 229 -13.58 -23.25 2.07
C CYS A 229 -14.20 -21.85 1.99
N ILE A 230 -14.97 -21.49 3.00
CA ILE A 230 -15.45 -20.12 3.25
C ILE A 230 -14.95 -19.73 4.64
N ALA A 231 -14.35 -18.56 4.74
CA ALA A 231 -13.75 -18.07 5.97
C ALA A 231 -13.94 -16.56 6.11
N GLU A 232 -13.63 -16.04 7.28
CA GLU A 232 -13.68 -14.63 7.62
C GLU A 232 -12.37 -14.22 8.30
N TYR A 233 -11.94 -12.98 8.12
CA TYR A 233 -10.81 -12.43 8.87
C TYR A 233 -10.94 -10.94 9.11
N THR A 234 -10.40 -10.49 10.23
CA THR A 234 -10.29 -9.07 10.59
C THR A 234 -8.84 -8.59 10.55
N THR A 235 -8.66 -7.27 10.44
CA THR A 235 -7.36 -6.60 10.51
C THR A 235 -7.41 -5.46 11.52
N ALA A 236 -6.24 -4.95 11.94
CA ALA A 236 -6.17 -3.78 12.80
C ALA A 236 -6.38 -2.44 12.04
N ALA A 237 -6.87 -2.47 10.80
CA ALA A 237 -7.03 -1.28 9.95
C ALA A 237 -8.29 -0.44 10.30
N GLY A 238 -9.18 -0.99 11.12
CA GLY A 238 -10.40 -0.33 11.58
C GLY A 238 -10.14 0.87 12.49
N PRO A 239 -11.13 1.78 12.69
CA PRO A 239 -12.47 1.79 12.10
C PRO A 239 -12.58 2.68 10.85
N ARG A 240 -11.45 3.12 10.28
CA ARG A 240 -11.42 4.12 9.18
C ARG A 240 -11.15 3.50 7.80
N ALA A 241 -10.98 2.19 7.72
CA ALA A 241 -10.82 1.39 6.52
C ALA A 241 -11.54 0.05 6.71
N ASP A 242 -11.88 -0.64 5.62
CA ASP A 242 -12.43 -1.99 5.70
C ASP A 242 -11.45 -2.89 6.45
N ASP A 243 -11.90 -3.42 7.57
CA ASP A 243 -11.11 -4.21 8.49
C ASP A 243 -11.67 -5.62 8.66
N TYR A 244 -12.72 -5.96 7.92
CA TYR A 244 -13.43 -7.23 8.03
C TYR A 244 -13.78 -7.79 6.65
N PHE A 245 -13.32 -9.00 6.36
CA PHE A 245 -13.39 -9.62 5.04
C PHE A 245 -13.89 -11.06 5.09
N LEU A 246 -14.62 -11.46 4.05
CA LEU A 246 -14.93 -12.84 3.70
C LEU A 246 -13.90 -13.35 2.71
N VAL A 247 -13.56 -14.63 2.82
CA VAL A 247 -12.62 -15.34 1.94
C VAL A 247 -13.30 -16.58 1.39
N PHE A 248 -13.22 -16.73 0.08
CA PHE A 248 -13.75 -17.85 -0.69
C PHE A 248 -12.58 -18.57 -1.35
N ALA A 249 -12.31 -19.80 -0.91
CA ALA A 249 -11.27 -20.63 -1.48
C ALA A 249 -11.86 -21.66 -2.46
N THR A 250 -11.20 -21.86 -3.59
CA THR A 250 -11.64 -22.79 -4.64
C THR A 250 -10.78 -24.04 -4.74
N LYS A 251 -11.33 -25.08 -5.38
CA LYS A 251 -10.61 -26.32 -5.76
C LYS A 251 -9.33 -26.06 -6.57
N SER A 252 -9.25 -24.94 -7.26
CA SER A 252 -8.12 -24.56 -8.11
C SER A 252 -6.95 -23.92 -7.35
N GLY A 253 -7.06 -23.74 -6.03
CA GLY A 253 -6.01 -23.07 -5.25
C GLY A 253 -6.16 -21.55 -5.18
N LEU A 254 -7.24 -20.98 -5.72
CA LEU A 254 -7.49 -19.55 -5.73
C LEU A 254 -8.28 -19.12 -4.49
N TYR A 255 -7.97 -17.93 -3.99
CA TYR A 255 -8.61 -17.30 -2.85
C TYR A 255 -9.15 -15.95 -3.29
N TYR A 256 -10.45 -15.74 -3.07
CA TYR A 256 -11.15 -14.52 -3.42
C TYR A 256 -11.65 -13.84 -2.15
N GLU A 257 -11.54 -12.52 -2.09
CA GLU A 257 -11.92 -11.74 -0.91
C GLU A 257 -13.11 -10.82 -1.24
N ALA A 258 -14.02 -10.65 -0.28
CA ALA A 258 -15.09 -9.64 -0.30
C ALA A 258 -15.11 -8.88 1.03
N ALA A 259 -15.31 -7.57 1.00
CA ALA A 259 -15.54 -6.79 2.21
C ALA A 259 -16.84 -7.23 2.91
N VAL A 260 -16.84 -7.38 4.23
CA VAL A 260 -18.05 -7.69 4.99
C VAL A 260 -19.03 -6.52 4.97
N TYR A 261 -18.57 -5.29 4.83
CA TYR A 261 -19.43 -4.10 4.78
C TYR A 261 -19.99 -3.81 3.38
N CYS A 262 -20.05 -4.83 2.50
CA CYS A 262 -20.63 -4.74 1.17
C CYS A 262 -22.17 -4.83 1.17
N ASP A 263 -22.81 -4.24 0.16
CA ASP A 263 -24.24 -4.36 -0.06
C ASP A 263 -24.59 -5.78 -0.53
N GLY A 264 -25.76 -6.29 -0.15
CA GLY A 264 -26.22 -7.63 -0.57
C GLY A 264 -25.53 -8.81 0.14
N ARG A 265 -24.57 -8.56 1.06
CA ARG A 265 -23.89 -9.59 1.84
C ARG A 265 -24.86 -10.60 2.47
N ASP A 266 -25.84 -10.10 3.24
CA ASP A 266 -26.72 -10.97 4.03
C ASP A 266 -27.52 -11.90 3.12
N ALA A 267 -28.11 -11.36 2.05
CA ALA A 267 -28.79 -12.15 1.04
C ALA A 267 -27.87 -13.19 0.36
N ALA A 268 -26.62 -12.83 0.06
CA ALA A 268 -25.65 -13.76 -0.52
C ALA A 268 -25.24 -14.87 0.47
N ILE A 269 -25.10 -14.55 1.75
CA ILE A 269 -24.82 -15.52 2.83
C ILE A 269 -25.99 -16.48 3.01
N ASP A 270 -27.24 -15.99 2.93
CA ASP A 270 -28.44 -16.82 3.03
C ASP A 270 -28.51 -17.82 1.88
N VAL A 271 -28.29 -17.35 0.63
CA VAL A 271 -28.25 -18.22 -0.56
C VAL A 271 -27.11 -19.25 -0.47
N LEU A 272 -25.93 -18.85 0.00
CA LEU A 272 -24.83 -19.79 0.24
C LEU A 272 -25.18 -20.82 1.32
N SER A 273 -25.86 -20.38 2.38
CA SER A 273 -26.25 -21.26 3.48
C SER A 273 -27.23 -22.33 3.01
N GLU A 274 -28.18 -21.95 2.14
CA GLU A 274 -29.11 -22.87 1.49
C GLU A 274 -28.38 -23.83 0.54
N ALA A 275 -27.53 -23.31 -0.35
CA ALA A 275 -26.79 -24.12 -1.33
C ALA A 275 -25.81 -25.12 -0.69
N LEU A 276 -25.23 -24.77 0.47
CA LEU A 276 -24.33 -25.64 1.24
C LEU A 276 -25.06 -26.49 2.29
N GLY A 277 -26.38 -26.31 2.45
CA GLY A 277 -27.20 -27.02 3.44
C GLY A 277 -26.85 -26.71 4.90
N ARG A 278 -26.21 -25.57 5.19
CA ARG A 278 -25.74 -25.17 6.53
C ARG A 278 -25.77 -23.65 6.71
N THR A 279 -26.23 -23.19 7.86
CA THR A 279 -26.20 -21.76 8.22
C THR A 279 -24.78 -21.25 8.44
N LEU A 280 -24.32 -20.30 7.60
CA LEU A 280 -23.04 -19.61 7.78
C LEU A 280 -23.21 -18.46 8.77
N LYS A 281 -22.57 -18.55 9.95
CA LYS A 281 -22.64 -17.51 10.99
C LYS A 281 -21.32 -16.76 11.13
N LEU A 282 -21.35 -15.46 10.87
CA LEU A 282 -20.22 -14.55 11.06
C LEU A 282 -19.90 -14.39 12.55
N GLY A 283 -18.63 -14.52 12.91
CA GLY A 283 -18.16 -14.59 14.30
C GLY A 283 -17.25 -13.44 14.74
N LEU A 284 -16.65 -12.69 13.80
CA LEU A 284 -15.64 -11.67 14.12
C LEU A 284 -16.17 -10.23 14.19
N ILE A 285 -17.49 -10.03 14.24
CA ILE A 285 -18.15 -8.70 14.24
C ILE A 285 -17.65 -7.74 15.34
N LYS A 286 -17.10 -8.26 16.45
CA LYS A 286 -16.58 -7.48 17.58
C LYS A 286 -15.05 -7.52 17.73
N SER A 287 -14.32 -8.10 16.78
CA SER A 287 -12.87 -8.21 16.85
C SER A 287 -12.19 -6.93 16.34
N ALA A 288 -11.43 -6.25 17.19
CA ALA A 288 -10.61 -5.09 16.81
C ALA A 288 -9.15 -5.45 16.46
N GLU A 289 -8.78 -6.72 16.67
CA GLU A 289 -7.45 -7.25 16.37
C GLU A 289 -7.49 -8.21 15.19
N PHE A 290 -6.31 -8.57 14.68
CA PHE A 290 -6.23 -9.58 13.63
C PHE A 290 -6.74 -10.91 14.16
N ALA A 291 -7.84 -11.40 13.57
CA ALA A 291 -8.38 -12.72 13.83
C ALA A 291 -8.81 -13.32 12.49
N SER A 292 -8.81 -14.64 12.39
CA SER A 292 -9.33 -15.32 11.21
C SER A 292 -10.02 -16.62 11.62
N ARG A 293 -11.09 -16.98 10.95
CA ARG A 293 -11.93 -18.11 11.29
C ARG A 293 -12.54 -18.72 10.04
N VAL A 294 -12.53 -20.04 9.95
CA VAL A 294 -13.23 -20.79 8.91
C VAL A 294 -14.71 -20.94 9.29
N LEU A 295 -15.58 -20.66 8.33
CA LEU A 295 -17.05 -20.79 8.42
C LEU A 295 -17.53 -22.13 7.84
N TRP A 296 -16.87 -22.60 6.80
CA TRP A 296 -17.15 -23.86 6.10
C TRP A 296 -15.86 -24.38 5.44
N PRO A 297 -15.57 -25.69 5.41
CA PRO A 297 -16.45 -26.83 5.71
C PRO A 297 -16.58 -27.15 7.21
N PRO A 298 -17.56 -27.98 7.63
CA PRO A 298 -17.81 -28.30 9.04
C PRO A 298 -16.62 -28.93 9.76
N SER A 299 -15.76 -29.65 9.04
CA SER A 299 -14.56 -30.27 9.61
C SER A 299 -13.53 -29.26 10.11
N LEU A 300 -13.56 -28.03 9.58
CA LEU A 300 -12.64 -26.95 9.93
C LEU A 300 -13.38 -25.74 10.53
N GLU A 301 -14.67 -25.84 10.81
CA GLU A 301 -15.44 -24.71 11.33
C GLU A 301 -14.83 -24.23 12.66
N GLY A 302 -14.55 -22.92 12.77
CA GLY A 302 -13.89 -22.35 13.92
C GLY A 302 -12.36 -22.36 13.88
N HIS A 303 -11.72 -23.16 13.02
CA HIS A 303 -10.27 -23.17 12.88
C HIS A 303 -9.77 -21.85 12.28
N PRO A 304 -8.54 -21.41 12.59
CA PRO A 304 -7.97 -20.23 11.98
C PRO A 304 -7.71 -20.46 10.48
N LEU A 305 -8.10 -19.51 9.64
CA LEU A 305 -7.71 -19.50 8.23
C LEU A 305 -6.21 -19.20 8.08
N PHE A 306 -5.68 -18.29 8.90
CA PHE A 306 -4.30 -17.85 8.88
C PHE A 306 -3.59 -18.17 10.21
N MET A 307 -2.51 -18.96 10.13
CA MET A 307 -1.69 -19.36 11.29
C MET A 307 -0.78 -18.25 11.81
N ARG A 308 -0.38 -17.32 10.93
CA ARG A 308 0.40 -16.13 11.27
C ARG A 308 -0.28 -14.90 10.72
N GLY A 309 -0.81 -14.06 11.61
CA GLY A 309 -1.76 -13.03 11.21
C GLY A 309 -1.22 -12.00 10.23
N LYS A 310 -0.08 -11.37 10.55
CA LYS A 310 0.54 -10.36 9.66
C LYS A 310 1.08 -10.95 8.35
N GLU A 311 1.50 -12.21 8.37
CA GLU A 311 2.03 -12.89 7.18
C GLU A 311 0.92 -13.61 6.38
N LYS A 312 -0.36 -13.52 6.79
CA LYS A 312 -1.51 -14.35 6.35
C LYS A 312 -1.11 -15.75 5.83
N VAL A 313 -0.32 -16.49 6.61
CA VAL A 313 0.11 -17.84 6.23
C VAL A 313 -1.09 -18.78 6.35
N ILE A 314 -1.54 -19.33 5.22
CA ILE A 314 -2.74 -20.18 5.16
C ILE A 314 -2.54 -21.43 6.02
N ASN A 315 -3.55 -21.77 6.80
CA ASN A 315 -3.59 -22.99 7.60
C ASN A 315 -3.36 -24.21 6.68
N PRO A 316 -2.37 -25.08 6.97
CA PRO A 316 -2.10 -26.28 6.17
C PRO A 316 -3.34 -27.15 5.92
N GLU A 317 -4.26 -27.24 6.88
CA GLU A 317 -5.51 -28.00 6.75
C GLU A 317 -6.42 -27.39 5.66
N VAL A 318 -6.54 -26.06 5.62
CA VAL A 318 -7.28 -25.35 4.57
C VAL A 318 -6.57 -25.48 3.22
N ARG A 319 -5.23 -25.48 3.22
CA ARG A 319 -4.43 -25.63 2.01
C ARG A 319 -4.57 -27.02 1.38
N GLN A 320 -4.80 -28.06 2.17
CA GLN A 320 -5.06 -29.40 1.64
C GLN A 320 -6.38 -29.47 0.87
N LEU A 321 -7.39 -28.68 1.26
CA LEU A 321 -8.68 -28.61 0.56
C LEU A 321 -8.58 -27.93 -0.81
N THR A 322 -7.59 -27.06 -0.98
CA THR A 322 -7.39 -26.27 -2.21
C THR A 322 -6.34 -26.86 -3.14
N ALA A 323 -5.64 -27.92 -2.72
CA ALA A 323 -4.72 -28.66 -3.56
C ALA A 323 -5.50 -29.53 -4.56
N PRO A 324 -5.13 -29.56 -5.86
CA PRO A 324 -5.72 -30.52 -6.79
C PRO A 324 -5.43 -31.93 -6.26
N ARG A 325 -6.49 -32.73 -6.06
CA ARG A 325 -6.32 -34.15 -5.75
C ARG A 325 -5.47 -34.76 -6.85
N GLN A 326 -4.24 -35.19 -6.52
CA GLN A 326 -3.50 -36.09 -7.38
C GLN A 326 -4.33 -37.37 -7.46
N LEU A 327 -4.91 -37.62 -8.63
CA LEU A 327 -5.55 -38.88 -8.99
C LEU A 327 -4.48 -39.95 -9.19
#